data_AF-A0A0L8G9P7-F1
#
_entry.id   AF-A0A0L8G9P7-F1
#
_cell.length_a   1.000
_cell.length_b   1.000
_cell.length_c   1.000
_cell.angle_alpha   90.00
_cell.angle_beta   90.00
_cell.angle_gamma   90.00
#
_symmetry.space_group_name_H-M   'P 1'
#
loop_
_entity.id
_entity.type
_entity.pdbx_description
1 polymer ?
#
loop_
_entity_poly.entity_id
_entity_poly.type
_entity_poly.pdbx_seq_one_letter_code
_entity_poly.pdbx_strand_id
1 'polypeptide(L)'
;GLPAVIVAITLGINHTNNYIKIADVCWLSKTPFYAAFLAPVGVILTFNLTIMFLAICRRSSVKSENESEHETKKMRVFGIFSLTLLFVLSWVVAFIAVEEEAEVFHIIFIIFNILLGMFIFIFYCIYKKDATDVIFPYVSEQQKWIKKNTYEK
;
A
#
# COMPACT_ATOMS: atom_id res chain seq x y z
N GLY A 1 8.03 -17.15 4.96
CA GLY A 1 8.12 -16.09 3.93
C GLY A 1 9.32 -15.20 4.21
N LEU A 2 9.72 -14.34 3.25
CA LEU A 2 10.88 -13.46 3.38
C LEU A 2 10.92 -12.64 4.70
N PRO A 3 9.80 -12.11 5.24
CA PRO A 3 9.81 -11.42 6.53
C PRO A 3 10.26 -12.31 7.70
N ALA A 4 9.88 -13.59 7.70
CA ALA A 4 10.29 -14.53 8.74
C ALA A 4 11.80 -14.83 8.69
N VAL A 5 12.39 -14.81 7.49
CA VAL A 5 13.85 -15.00 7.31
C VAL A 5 14.60 -13.80 7.88
N ILE A 6 14.14 -12.58 7.61
CA ILE A 6 14.74 -11.34 8.17
C ILE A 6 14.66 -11.35 9.70
N VAL A 7 13.50 -11.73 10.26
CA VAL A 7 13.30 -11.83 11.71
C VAL A 7 14.19 -12.93 12.32
N ALA A 8 14.28 -14.10 11.68
CA ALA A 8 15.13 -15.21 12.15
C ALA A 8 16.63 -14.87 12.10
N ILE A 9 17.09 -14.18 11.06
CA ILE A 9 18.48 -13.72 10.95
C ILE A 9 18.77 -12.68 12.04
N THR A 10 17.87 -11.73 12.26
CA THR A 10 18.02 -10.72 13.33
C THR A 10 18.07 -11.36 14.72
N LEU A 11 17.25 -12.39 14.97
CA LEU A 11 17.28 -13.20 16.20
C LEU A 11 18.57 -14.03 16.33
N GLY A 12 19.10 -14.57 15.23
CA GLY A 12 20.32 -15.36 15.22
C GLY A 12 21.58 -14.54 15.50
N ILE A 13 21.58 -13.24 15.17
CA ILE A 13 22.70 -12.31 15.40
C ILE A 13 22.71 -11.75 16.85
N ASN A 14 21.83 -12.24 17.73
CA ASN A 14 21.66 -11.81 19.13
C ASN A 14 22.87 -12.07 20.07
N HIS A 15 24.06 -12.38 19.54
CA HIS A 15 25.30 -12.45 20.32
C HIS A 15 25.91 -11.08 20.64
N THR A 16 25.54 -10.05 19.89
CA THR A 16 25.87 -8.64 20.17
C THR A 16 24.60 -7.95 20.63
N ASN A 17 24.70 -7.09 21.66
CA ASN A 17 23.68 -6.30 22.38
C ASN A 17 22.69 -5.46 21.51
N ASN A 18 22.12 -6.05 20.46
CA ASN A 18 21.35 -5.39 19.40
C ASN A 18 19.88 -5.22 19.78
N TYR A 19 19.39 -5.91 20.81
CA TYR A 19 18.07 -5.74 21.37
C TYR A 19 18.15 -4.99 22.70
N ILE A 20 17.45 -3.85 22.79
CA ILE A 20 17.35 -3.02 23.99
C ILE A 20 15.93 -3.17 24.52
N LYS A 21 15.80 -3.38 25.84
CA LYS A 21 14.50 -3.39 26.52
C LYS A 21 14.05 -1.93 26.69
N ILE A 22 13.01 -1.52 25.98
CA ILE A 22 12.39 -0.19 26.12
C ILE A 22 11.03 -0.43 26.74
N ALA A 23 10.79 0.06 27.96
CA ALA A 23 9.48 0.01 28.63
C ALA A 23 8.74 -1.35 28.50
N ASP A 24 9.40 -2.44 28.94
CA ASP A 24 8.91 -3.83 28.93
C ASP A 24 8.69 -4.53 27.59
N VAL A 25 8.99 -3.88 26.46
CA VAL A 25 9.07 -4.53 25.14
C VAL A 25 10.51 -4.72 24.69
N CYS A 26 10.82 -5.90 24.13
CA CYS A 26 12.13 -6.20 23.56
C CYS A 26 12.16 -5.70 22.11
N TRP A 27 12.94 -4.64 21.84
CA TRP A 27 13.02 -4.02 20.52
C TRP A 27 14.45 -3.89 20.02
N LEU A 28 14.61 -3.76 18.70
CA LEU A 28 15.91 -3.63 18.05
C LEU A 28 16.48 -2.21 18.28
N SER A 29 17.76 -2.13 18.63
CA SER A 29 18.49 -0.86 18.80
C SER A 29 18.44 0.00 17.53
N LYS A 30 18.52 1.33 17.68
CA LYS A 30 18.36 2.30 16.57
C LYS A 30 19.20 1.94 15.34
N THR A 31 20.48 1.61 15.51
CA THR A 31 21.40 1.31 14.39
C THR A 31 21.03 0.04 13.60
N PRO A 32 20.86 -1.14 14.24
CA PRO A 32 20.41 -2.34 13.51
C PRO A 32 18.97 -2.22 12.98
N PHE A 33 18.10 -1.42 13.59
CA PHE A 33 16.77 -1.11 13.06
C PHE A 33 16.83 -0.40 11.70
N TYR A 34 17.61 0.67 11.60
CA TYR A 34 17.79 1.37 10.32
C TYR A 34 18.47 0.47 9.26
N ALA A 35 19.48 -0.31 9.64
CA ALA A 35 20.19 -1.15 8.67
C ALA A 35 19.36 -2.37 8.19
N ALA A 36 18.72 -3.09 9.11
CA ALA A 36 18.05 -4.36 8.79
C ALA A 36 16.62 -4.19 8.29
N PHE A 37 15.93 -3.11 8.66
CA PHE A 37 14.53 -2.90 8.32
C PHE A 37 14.36 -1.76 7.31
N LEU A 38 14.96 -0.61 7.60
CA LEU A 38 14.75 0.59 6.78
C LEU A 38 15.49 0.53 5.44
N ALA A 39 16.71 -0.01 5.40
CA ALA A 39 17.46 -0.10 4.15
C ALA A 39 16.75 -1.00 3.09
N PRO A 40 16.25 -2.21 3.42
CA PRO A 40 15.46 -3.00 2.48
C PRO A 40 14.20 -2.28 2.00
N VAL A 41 13.48 -1.60 2.91
CA VAL A 41 12.29 -0.80 2.54
C VAL A 41 12.66 0.32 1.57
N GLY A 42 13.74 1.05 1.84
CA GLY A 42 14.22 2.13 0.97
C GLY A 42 14.60 1.64 -0.42
N VAL A 43 15.24 0.47 -0.54
CA VAL A 43 15.56 -0.16 -1.82
C VAL A 43 14.28 -0.52 -2.59
N ILE A 44 13.29 -1.11 -1.91
CA ILE A 44 11.99 -1.44 -2.53
C ILE A 44 11.29 -0.15 -2.99
N LEU A 45 11.34 0.91 -2.18
CA LEU A 45 10.71 2.18 -2.48
C LEU A 45 11.31 2.86 -3.73
N THR A 46 12.63 2.95 -3.78
CA THR A 46 13.36 3.54 -4.91
C THR A 46 13.15 2.75 -6.20
N PHE A 47 13.10 1.41 -6.11
CA PHE A 47 12.78 0.56 -7.25
C PHE A 47 11.34 0.77 -7.76
N ASN A 48 10.35 0.84 -6.87
CA ASN A 48 8.96 1.11 -7.27
C ASN A 48 8.81 2.52 -7.87
N LEU A 49 9.50 3.53 -7.32
CA LEU A 49 9.53 4.89 -7.85
C LEU A 49 10.15 4.97 -9.25
N THR A 50 11.25 4.28 -9.50
CA THR A 50 11.92 4.27 -10.82
C THR A 50 11.04 3.61 -11.88
N ILE A 51 10.42 2.47 -11.58
CA ILE A 51 9.46 1.82 -12.48
C ILE A 51 8.28 2.76 -12.79
N MET A 52 7.75 3.40 -11.76
CA MET A 52 6.64 4.33 -11.88
C MET A 52 7.00 5.53 -12.77
N PHE A 53 8.18 6.13 -12.57
CA PHE A 53 8.70 7.21 -13.40
C PHE A 53 8.87 6.78 -14.86
N LEU A 54 9.48 5.61 -15.10
CA LEU A 54 9.65 5.06 -16.45
C LEU A 54 8.30 4.78 -17.14
N ALA A 55 7.30 4.31 -16.39
CA ALA A 55 5.95 4.08 -16.90
C ALA A 55 5.27 5.39 -17.32
N ILE A 56 5.44 6.48 -16.56
CA ILE A 56 4.94 7.80 -16.91
C ILE A 56 5.65 8.35 -18.14
N CYS A 57 6.99 8.30 -18.18
CA CYS A 57 7.76 8.78 -19.32
C CYS A 57 7.45 8.01 -20.62
N ARG A 58 7.25 6.69 -20.53
CA ARG A 58 6.81 5.90 -21.68
C ARG A 58 5.39 6.28 -22.11
N ARG A 59 4.50 6.56 -21.17
CA ARG A 59 3.12 6.94 -21.46
C ARG A 59 2.97 8.36 -22.02
N SER A 60 3.85 9.29 -21.64
CA SER A 60 3.91 10.63 -22.25
C SER A 60 4.53 10.61 -23.63
N SER A 61 5.44 9.65 -23.91
CA SER A 61 6.05 9.45 -25.23
C SER A 61 5.13 8.73 -26.23
N VAL A 62 4.23 7.86 -25.78
CA VAL A 62 3.27 7.15 -26.63
C VAL A 62 1.94 7.90 -26.64
N LYS A 63 1.90 9.01 -27.38
CA LYS A 63 0.66 9.72 -27.72
C LYS A 63 0.14 9.20 -29.06
N SER A 64 -0.47 8.01 -29.07
CA SER A 64 -1.23 7.54 -30.23
C SER A 64 -2.33 6.57 -29.81
N GLU A 65 -3.55 6.91 -30.20
CA GLU A 65 -4.72 6.08 -30.49
C GLU A 65 -4.96 4.81 -29.67
N ASN A 66 -6.07 4.80 -28.92
CA ASN A 66 -7.15 3.81 -29.02
C ASN A 66 -8.11 3.98 -27.83
N GLU A 67 -9.23 4.66 -28.08
CA GLU A 67 -10.32 4.93 -27.13
C GLU A 67 -11.27 3.72 -27.04
N SER A 68 -11.19 2.94 -25.96
CA SER A 68 -12.31 2.17 -25.35
C SER A 68 -11.80 1.02 -24.45
N GLU A 69 -10.72 0.32 -24.81
CA GLU A 69 -10.08 -0.68 -23.94
C GLU A 69 -9.01 -0.08 -23.00
N HIS A 70 -8.67 1.19 -23.23
CA HIS A 70 -7.57 1.90 -22.57
C HIS A 70 -7.98 2.57 -21.25
N GLU A 71 -9.26 2.87 -21.04
CA GLU A 71 -9.80 3.55 -19.85
C GLU A 71 -9.57 2.72 -18.57
N THR A 72 -9.90 1.43 -18.59
CA THR A 72 -9.74 0.55 -17.42
C THR A 72 -8.28 0.23 -17.11
N LYS A 73 -7.43 0.07 -18.13
CA LYS A 73 -5.97 -0.05 -17.95
C LYS A 73 -5.39 1.27 -17.41
N LYS A 74 -5.89 2.42 -17.86
CA LYS A 74 -5.48 3.76 -17.39
C LYS A 74 -5.83 4.00 -15.93
N MET A 75 -7.04 3.64 -15.51
CA MET A 75 -7.45 3.73 -14.11
C MET A 75 -6.63 2.83 -13.19
N ARG A 76 -6.32 1.60 -13.63
CA ARG A 76 -5.47 0.68 -12.88
C ARG A 76 -4.05 1.21 -12.69
N VAL A 77 -3.46 1.77 -13.75
CA VAL A 77 -2.12 2.39 -13.68
C VAL A 77 -2.14 3.63 -12.78
N PHE A 78 -3.16 4.48 -12.90
CA PHE A 78 -3.32 5.65 -12.03
C PHE A 78 -3.49 5.23 -10.57
N GLY A 79 -4.18 4.11 -10.30
CA GLY A 79 -4.31 3.59 -8.95
C GLY A 79 -3.03 3.08 -8.33
N ILE A 80 -2.28 2.28 -9.09
CA ILE A 80 -0.95 1.83 -8.67
C ILE A 80 -0.03 3.03 -8.44
N PHE A 81 -0.13 4.06 -9.29
CA PHE A 81 0.60 5.32 -9.14
C PHE A 81 0.24 6.06 -7.84
N SER A 82 -1.05 6.30 -7.58
CA SER A 82 -1.52 6.96 -6.36
C SER A 82 -1.12 6.19 -5.10
N LEU A 83 -1.23 4.85 -5.12
CA LEU A 83 -0.79 3.98 -4.03
C LEU A 83 0.72 4.12 -3.76
N THR A 84 1.53 4.10 -4.82
CA THR A 84 2.99 4.23 -4.71
C THR A 84 3.37 5.60 -4.16
N LEU A 85 2.74 6.67 -4.61
CA LEU A 85 2.96 8.02 -4.09
C LEU A 85 2.58 8.16 -2.61
N LEU A 86 1.41 7.66 -2.22
CA LEU A 86 0.95 7.68 -0.83
C LEU A 86 1.89 6.89 0.08
N PHE A 87 2.42 5.77 -0.41
CA PHE A 87 3.38 4.96 0.32
C PHE A 87 4.67 5.74 0.56
N VAL A 88 5.23 6.34 -0.49
CA VAL A 88 6.42 7.19 -0.38
C VAL A 88 6.22 8.34 0.61
N LEU A 89 5.08 9.05 0.52
CA LEU A 89 4.74 10.14 1.44
C LEU A 89 4.66 9.66 2.90
N SER A 90 4.03 8.49 3.14
CA SER A 90 3.94 7.89 4.48
C SER A 90 5.32 7.62 5.08
N TRP A 91 6.24 7.10 4.27
CA TRP A 91 7.60 6.82 4.72
C TRP A 91 8.38 8.10 5.01
N VAL A 92 8.28 9.12 4.16
CA VAL A 92 8.92 10.43 4.41
C VAL A 92 8.41 11.03 5.74
N VAL A 93 7.11 10.97 5.99
CA VAL A 93 6.53 11.42 7.27
C VAL A 93 7.00 10.56 8.43
N ALA A 94 7.13 9.24 8.25
CA ALA A 94 7.63 8.34 9.29
C ALA A 94 9.06 8.70 9.71
N PHE A 95 9.93 9.04 8.75
CA PHE A 95 11.28 9.51 9.04
C PHE A 95 11.26 10.80 9.86
N ILE A 96 10.47 11.78 9.44
CA ILE A 96 10.36 13.06 10.16
C ILE A 96 9.76 12.85 11.56
N ALA A 97 8.78 11.95 11.70
CA ALA A 97 8.17 11.61 12.98
C ALA A 97 9.14 10.95 13.96
N VAL A 98 10.07 10.13 13.46
CA VAL A 98 11.10 9.48 14.29
C VAL A 98 12.17 10.46 14.75
N GLU A 99 12.48 11.48 13.94
CA GLU A 99 13.54 12.45 14.24
C GLU A 99 13.05 13.64 15.10
N GLU A 100 11.84 14.16 14.88
CA GLU A 100 11.39 15.39 15.55
C GLU A 100 10.58 15.18 16.85
N GLU A 101 10.26 13.95 17.25
CA GLU A 101 9.41 13.61 18.43
C GLU A 101 8.10 14.41 18.53
N ALA A 102 7.66 15.03 17.44
CA ALA A 102 6.47 15.87 17.40
C ALA A 102 5.22 15.01 17.12
N GLU A 103 4.27 15.05 18.05
CA GLU A 103 3.01 14.29 18.03
C GLU A 103 2.22 14.49 16.72
N VAL A 104 2.32 15.68 16.13
CA VAL A 104 1.67 16.03 14.86
C VAL A 104 2.09 15.10 13.72
N PHE A 105 3.37 14.73 13.61
CA PHE A 105 3.83 13.84 12.55
C PHE A 105 3.34 12.40 12.71
N HIS A 106 3.16 11.94 13.95
CA HIS A 106 2.55 10.63 14.21
C HIS A 106 1.09 10.59 13.76
N ILE A 107 0.31 11.65 14.01
CA ILE A 107 -1.08 11.75 13.55
C ILE A 107 -1.14 11.75 12.01
N ILE A 108 -0.29 12.55 11.36
CA ILE A 108 -0.21 12.61 9.89
C ILE A 108 0.17 11.24 9.32
N PHE A 109 1.13 10.53 9.94
CA PHE A 109 1.52 9.18 9.54
C PHE A 109 0.33 8.20 9.62
N ILE A 110 -0.44 8.23 10.71
CA ILE A 110 -1.63 7.37 10.87
C ILE A 110 -2.65 7.64 9.76
N ILE A 111 -2.92 8.92 9.45
CA ILE A 111 -3.86 9.32 8.40
C ILE A 111 -3.41 8.74 7.04
N PHE A 112 -2.14 8.89 6.69
CA PHE A 112 -1.61 8.35 5.43
C PHE A 112 -1.73 6.82 5.36
N ASN A 113 -1.50 6.10 6.46
CA ASN A 113 -1.66 4.65 6.50
C ASN A 113 -3.12 4.21 6.34
N ILE A 114 -4.08 4.92 6.94
CA ILE A 114 -5.51 4.66 6.74
C ILE A 114 -5.87 4.88 5.26
N LEU A 115 -5.42 5.99 4.67
CA LEU A 115 -5.66 6.28 3.26
C LEU A 115 -5.06 5.20 2.36
N LEU A 116 -3.84 4.74 2.62
CA LEU A 116 -3.22 3.63 1.90
C LEU A 116 -4.10 2.37 1.92
N GLY A 117 -4.60 1.98 3.09
CA GLY A 117 -5.52 0.83 3.22
C GLY A 117 -6.81 1.00 2.42
N MET A 118 -7.41 2.19 2.50
CA MET A 118 -8.62 2.54 1.74
C MET A 118 -8.39 2.45 0.22
N PHE A 119 -7.26 2.99 -0.28
CA PHE A 119 -6.93 2.92 -1.70
C PHE A 119 -6.67 1.48 -2.16
N ILE A 120 -6.00 0.65 -1.36
CA ILE A 120 -5.80 -0.77 -1.69
C ILE A 120 -7.16 -1.45 -1.82
N PHE A 121 -8.07 -1.23 -0.86
CA PHE A 121 -9.41 -1.80 -0.89
C PHE A 121 -10.19 -1.37 -2.15
N ILE A 122 -10.18 -0.09 -2.50
CA ILE A 122 -10.86 0.41 -3.69
C ILE A 122 -10.27 -0.24 -4.96
N PHE A 123 -8.94 -0.28 -5.11
CA PHE A 123 -8.32 -0.81 -6.33
C PHE A 123 -8.44 -2.32 -6.48
N TYR A 124 -8.29 -3.08 -5.39
CA TYR A 124 -8.30 -4.54 -5.44
C TYR A 124 -9.70 -5.15 -5.30
N CYS A 125 -10.56 -4.60 -4.45
CA CYS A 125 -11.88 -5.16 -4.20
C CYS A 125 -12.96 -4.56 -5.12
N ILE A 126 -12.89 -3.26 -5.41
CA ILE A 126 -13.95 -2.57 -6.15
C ILE A 126 -13.61 -2.46 -7.65
N TYR A 127 -12.36 -2.13 -7.99
CA TYR A 127 -11.95 -1.85 -9.38
C TYR A 127 -11.47 -3.08 -10.17
N LYS A 128 -11.16 -4.19 -9.48
CA LYS A 128 -10.81 -5.44 -10.14
C LYS A 128 -12.08 -6.04 -10.75
N LYS A 129 -12.19 -5.98 -12.08
CA LYS A 129 -13.35 -6.47 -12.85
C LYS A 129 -13.85 -7.84 -12.41
N ASP A 130 -12.96 -8.76 -12.04
CA ASP A 130 -13.33 -10.09 -11.55
C ASP A 130 -14.25 -10.06 -10.31
N ALA A 131 -14.10 -9.07 -9.43
CA ALA A 131 -14.97 -8.90 -8.25
C ALA A 131 -16.29 -8.21 -8.64
N THR A 132 -16.23 -7.19 -9.48
CA THR A 132 -17.42 -6.47 -9.97
C THR A 132 -18.33 -7.37 -10.81
N ASP A 133 -17.77 -8.24 -11.63
CA ASP A 133 -18.51 -9.18 -12.49
C ASP A 133 -19.25 -10.26 -11.69
N VAL A 134 -18.83 -10.55 -10.45
CA VAL A 134 -19.56 -11.46 -9.55
C VAL A 134 -20.58 -10.71 -8.69
N ILE A 135 -20.22 -9.51 -8.21
CA ILE A 135 -21.07 -8.71 -7.32
C ILE A 135 -22.27 -8.13 -8.08
N PHE A 136 -22.08 -7.64 -9.30
CA PHE A 136 -23.14 -6.99 -10.08
C PHE A 136 -24.31 -7.93 -10.41
N PRO A 137 -24.10 -9.17 -10.92
CA PRO A 137 -25.21 -10.10 -11.13
C PRO A 137 -25.88 -10.50 -9.82
N TYR A 138 -25.13 -10.74 -8.75
CA TYR A 138 -25.70 -11.08 -7.43
C TYR A 138 -26.60 -9.96 -6.87
N VAL A 139 -26.15 -8.71 -6.92
CA VAL A 139 -26.94 -7.55 -6.49
C VAL A 139 -28.17 -7.34 -7.38
N SER A 140 -28.04 -7.54 -8.69
CA SER A 140 -29.16 -7.39 -9.63
C SER A 140 -30.24 -8.46 -9.40
N GLU A 141 -29.85 -9.70 -9.10
CA GLU A 141 -30.74 -10.80 -8.75
C GLU A 141 -31.49 -10.51 -7.44
N GLN A 142 -30.75 -10.05 -6.41
CA GLN A 142 -31.33 -9.65 -5.13
C GLN A 142 -32.35 -8.53 -5.29
N GLN A 143 -32.06 -7.49 -6.08
CA GLN A 143 -33.00 -6.40 -6.34
C GLN A 143 -34.27 -6.88 -7.05
N LYS A 144 -34.16 -7.82 -8.00
CA LYS A 144 -35.32 -8.41 -8.67
C LYS A 144 -36.19 -9.21 -7.70
N TRP A 145 -35.58 -10.03 -6.85
CA TRP A 145 -36.29 -10.80 -5.82
C TRP A 145 -37.02 -9.90 -4.83
N ILE A 146 -36.35 -8.84 -4.33
CA ILE A 146 -36.94 -7.86 -3.42
C ILE A 146 -38.13 -7.15 -4.06
N LYS A 147 -37.99 -6.70 -5.32
CA LYS A 147 -39.11 -6.07 -6.03
C LYS A 147 -40.30 -7.03 -6.15
N LYS A 148 -40.06 -8.28 -6.57
CA LYS A 148 -41.13 -9.28 -6.74
C LYS A 148 -41.92 -9.50 -5.43
N ASN A 149 -41.23 -9.71 -4.31
CA ASN A 149 -41.86 -9.90 -3.00
C ASN A 149 -42.53 -8.64 -2.43
N THR A 150 -42.17 -7.45 -2.92
CA THR A 150 -42.80 -6.18 -2.49
C THR A 150 -44.10 -5.91 -3.25
N TYR A 151 -44.24 -6.39 -4.49
CA TYR A 151 -45.48 -6.24 -5.28
C TYR A 151 -46.48 -7.40 -5.08
N GLU A 152 -46.06 -8.51 -4.46
CA GLU A 152 -46.93 -9.65 -4.10
C GLU A 152 -47.55 -9.53 -2.69
N LYS A 153 -47.34 -8.42 -1.98
CA LYS A 153 -48.02 -8.07 -0.72
C LYS A 153 -48.96 -6.89 -0.92
#